data_AF-A0A8X6XLN9-F1
#
_entry.id   AF-A0A8X6XLN9-F1
#
_cell.length_a   1.000
_cell.length_b   1.000
_cell.length_c   1.000
_cell.angle_alpha   90.00
_cell.angle_beta   90.00
_cell.angle_gamma   90.00
#
_symmetry.space_group_name_H-M   'P 1'
#
loop_
_entity.id
_entity.type
_entity.pdbx_description
1 polymer ?
#
loop_
_entity_poly.entity_id
_entity_poly.type
_entity_poly.pdbx_seq_one_letter_code
_entity_poly.pdbx_strand_id
1 'polypeptide(L)'
;MPYQTLCMIENRLQQLETNNVLFGGINLIEFGDLMQLTPIRGSQVFNQPQYMAPETDIWQLFTLVELRDNMRHQGDNEFAEVLNALRVEEMEQRHMRVLLNKVCNNDDINGELLIEKALRIYPTNDQVTKHNDAVLQHFRRKRIAISRIKAQDQLVDATRTRNMGALDMSKIIPTDINKTGVFLQN
;
A
#
# COMPACT_ATOMS: atom_id res chain seq x y z
N MET A 1 4.72 9.20 0.45
CA MET A 1 5.89 9.56 1.28
C MET A 1 6.13 11.07 1.19
N PRO A 2 6.61 11.77 2.24
CA PRO A 2 7.03 13.18 2.14
C PRO A 2 8.38 13.38 1.43
N TYR A 3 8.62 14.54 0.78
CA TYR A 3 9.88 14.86 0.10
C TYR A 3 11.11 14.74 1.01
N GLN A 4 11.01 15.20 2.26
CA GLN A 4 12.12 15.14 3.22
C GLN A 4 12.55 13.69 3.51
N THR A 5 11.62 12.73 3.46
CA THR A 5 11.96 11.31 3.63
C THR A 5 12.79 10.81 2.45
N LEU A 6 12.50 11.23 1.22
CA LEU A 6 13.33 10.93 0.05
C LEU A 6 14.75 11.51 0.21
N CYS A 7 14.88 12.76 0.67
CA CYS A 7 16.19 13.35 0.98
C CYS A 7 16.94 12.59 2.08
N MET A 8 16.23 12.09 3.10
CA MET A 8 16.85 11.27 4.14
C MET A 8 17.38 9.94 3.56
N ILE A 9 16.62 9.31 2.67
CA ILE A 9 17.05 8.08 1.97
C ILE A 9 18.30 8.39 1.14
N GLU A 10 18.27 9.45 0.32
CA GLU A 10 19.42 9.89 -0.49
C GLU A 10 20.68 10.04 0.35
N ASN A 11 20.61 10.88 1.38
CA ASN A 11 21.73 11.15 2.27
C ASN A 11 22.21 9.88 2.98
N ARG A 12 21.28 8.99 3.36
CA ARG A 12 21.64 7.76 4.05
C ARG A 12 22.37 6.79 3.13
N LEU A 13 21.97 6.68 1.86
CA LEU A 13 22.65 5.82 0.90
C LEU A 13 24.05 6.34 0.54
N GLN A 14 24.20 7.66 0.34
CA GLN A 14 25.51 8.29 0.15
C GLN A 14 26.47 8.02 1.34
N GLN A 15 25.98 8.13 2.57
CA GLN A 15 26.77 7.82 3.77
C GLN A 15 27.20 6.36 3.85
N LEU A 16 26.31 5.43 3.49
CA LEU A 16 26.61 4.00 3.55
C LEU A 16 27.63 3.58 2.49
N GLU A 17 27.51 4.14 1.28
CA GLU A 17 28.40 3.85 0.15
C GLU A 17 29.65 4.73 0.15
N THR A 18 29.77 5.64 1.12
CA THR A 18 30.92 6.55 1.32
C THR A 18 31.28 7.31 0.04
N ASN A 19 30.27 7.77 -0.69
CA ASN A 19 30.41 8.54 -1.92
C ASN A 19 29.30 9.59 -2.05
N ASN A 20 29.50 10.54 -2.96
CA ASN A 20 28.54 11.62 -3.24
C ASN A 20 27.80 11.40 -4.57
N VAL A 21 27.72 10.15 -5.03
CA VAL A 21 26.92 9.78 -6.21
C VAL A 21 25.45 9.74 -5.76
N LEU A 22 24.54 10.14 -6.64
CA LEU A 22 23.10 10.07 -6.38
C LEU A 22 22.71 8.66 -5.88
N PHE A 23 21.98 8.59 -4.77
CA PHE A 23 21.60 7.39 -4.04
C PHE A 23 22.77 6.46 -3.71
N GLY A 24 23.98 6.99 -3.52
CA GLY A 24 25.19 6.20 -3.28
C GLY A 24 25.65 5.37 -4.48
N GLY A 25 25.10 5.62 -5.68
CA GLY A 25 25.31 4.80 -6.88
C GLY A 25 24.36 3.59 -6.99
N ILE A 26 23.34 3.52 -6.14
CA ILE A 26 22.33 2.45 -6.18
C ILE A 26 21.22 2.82 -7.17
N ASN A 27 20.86 1.87 -8.03
CA ASN A 27 19.70 2.02 -8.90
C ASN A 27 18.42 1.94 -8.07
N LEU A 28 17.63 3.03 -8.07
CA LEU A 28 16.36 3.09 -7.38
C LEU A 28 15.20 2.89 -8.36
N ILE A 29 14.28 2.01 -7.99
CA ILE A 29 13.02 1.78 -8.70
C ILE A 29 11.89 1.96 -7.69
N GLU A 30 11.03 2.94 -7.94
CA GLU A 30 9.88 3.25 -7.09
C GLU A 30 8.58 2.90 -7.80
N PHE A 31 7.60 2.43 -7.02
CA PHE A 31 6.26 2.12 -7.50
C PHE A 31 5.23 2.75 -6.58
N GLY A 32 4.17 3.28 -7.16
CA GLY A 32 3.07 3.86 -6.40
C GLY A 32 2.01 4.47 -7.30
N ASP A 33 0.98 4.99 -6.65
CA ASP A 33 -0.06 5.80 -7.30
C ASP A 33 -0.06 7.18 -6.65
N LEU A 34 0.38 8.17 -7.42
CA LEU A 34 0.54 9.55 -6.94
C LEU A 34 -0.79 10.23 -6.58
N MET A 35 -1.91 9.69 -7.09
CA MET A 35 -3.26 10.21 -6.86
C MET A 35 -3.96 9.49 -5.69
N GLN A 36 -3.28 8.58 -5.00
CA GLN A 36 -3.80 7.99 -3.77
C GLN A 36 -3.54 8.88 -2.54
N LEU A 37 -3.88 8.36 -1.36
CA LEU A 37 -3.80 9.06 -0.08
C LEU A 37 -2.46 9.80 0.10
N THR A 38 -2.57 11.06 0.49
CA THR A 38 -1.41 11.86 0.86
C THR A 38 -0.74 11.30 2.11
N PRO A 39 0.56 11.57 2.31
CA PRO A 39 1.23 11.21 3.56
C PRO A 39 0.52 11.85 4.77
N ILE A 40 0.42 11.11 5.87
CA ILE A 40 -0.20 11.61 7.11
C ILE A 40 0.53 12.88 7.56
N ARG A 41 -0.20 14.01 7.59
CA ARG A 41 0.34 15.34 7.97
C ARG A 41 1.56 15.77 7.14
N GLY A 42 1.68 15.31 5.90
CA GLY A 42 2.78 15.65 5.01
C GLY A 42 2.29 16.06 3.61
N SER A 43 3.17 16.71 2.86
CA SER A 43 2.97 16.94 1.43
C SER A 43 3.35 15.69 0.63
N GLN A 44 2.82 15.59 -0.59
CA GLN A 44 3.27 14.58 -1.54
C GLN A 44 4.77 14.68 -1.81
N VAL A 45 5.39 13.55 -2.16
CA VAL A 45 6.84 13.49 -2.42
C VAL A 45 7.27 14.45 -3.52
N PHE A 46 6.44 14.64 -4.53
CA PHE A 46 6.70 15.54 -5.66
C PHE A 46 6.49 17.03 -5.35
N ASN A 47 6.15 17.36 -4.10
CA ASN A 47 6.02 18.74 -3.63
C ASN A 47 7.23 19.09 -2.76
N GLN A 48 8.30 19.58 -3.39
CA GLN A 48 9.47 20.09 -2.68
C GLN A 48 9.06 21.28 -1.78
N PRO A 49 9.42 21.27 -0.48
CA PRO A 49 9.13 22.39 0.39
C PRO A 49 9.83 23.68 -0.06
N GLN A 50 9.17 24.83 0.06
CA GLN A 50 9.69 26.12 -0.43
C GLN A 50 11.05 26.49 0.18
N TYR A 51 11.31 26.11 1.44
CA TYR A 51 12.59 26.39 2.10
C TYR A 51 13.76 25.55 1.53
N MET A 52 13.47 24.49 0.76
CA MET A 52 14.44 23.68 0.02
C MET A 52 14.51 24.05 -1.47
N ALA A 53 13.73 25.03 -1.95
CA ALA A 53 13.69 25.41 -3.37
C ALA A 53 15.05 25.76 -4.02
N PRO A 54 16.07 26.28 -3.30
CA PRO A 54 17.41 26.46 -3.87
C PRO A 54 18.17 25.16 -4.15
N GLU A 55 17.77 24.05 -3.53
CA GLU A 55 18.38 22.73 -3.69
C GLU A 55 17.80 22.01 -4.92
N THR A 56 18.57 21.10 -5.49
CA THR A 56 18.08 20.23 -6.57
C THR A 56 16.86 19.44 -6.08
N ASP A 57 15.78 19.48 -6.85
CA ASP A 57 14.62 18.64 -6.62
C ASP A 57 14.96 17.19 -7.01
N ILE A 58 15.26 16.37 -6.00
CA ILE A 58 15.68 14.97 -6.19
C ILE A 58 14.54 14.14 -6.83
N TRP A 59 13.28 14.51 -6.60
CA TRP A 59 12.15 13.82 -7.23
C TRP A 59 12.14 14.00 -8.75
N GLN A 60 12.54 15.18 -9.23
CA GLN A 60 12.60 15.46 -10.67
C GLN A 60 13.72 14.71 -11.40
N LEU A 61 14.62 14.02 -10.68
CA LEU A 61 15.67 13.20 -11.27
C LEU A 61 15.16 11.81 -11.69
N PHE A 62 13.97 11.39 -11.25
CA PHE A 62 13.39 10.12 -11.66
C PHE A 62 12.82 10.17 -13.08
N THR A 63 12.90 9.03 -13.77
CA THR A 63 12.16 8.81 -15.01
C THR A 63 10.77 8.24 -14.68
N LEU A 64 9.72 8.98 -15.02
CA LEU A 64 8.35 8.51 -14.83
C LEU A 64 7.97 7.47 -15.89
N VAL A 65 7.50 6.31 -15.44
CA VAL A 65 6.87 5.29 -16.29
C VAL A 65 5.44 5.08 -15.81
N GLU A 66 4.47 5.32 -16.69
CA GLU A 66 3.04 5.15 -16.42
C GLU A 66 2.54 3.81 -16.94
N LEU A 67 1.88 3.03 -16.09
CA LEU A 67 1.11 1.85 -16.49
C LEU A 67 -0.33 2.27 -16.81
N ARG A 68 -0.80 1.95 -18.02
CA ARG A 68 -2.11 2.39 -18.52
C ARG A 68 -3.21 1.32 -18.43
N ASP A 69 -2.83 0.05 -18.41
CA ASP A 69 -3.79 -1.05 -18.42
C ASP A 69 -4.16 -1.47 -17.00
N ASN A 70 -5.45 -1.31 -16.64
CA ASN A 70 -5.98 -1.70 -15.33
C ASN A 70 -6.38 -3.18 -15.33
N MET A 71 -5.46 -4.04 -14.87
CA MET A 71 -5.68 -5.48 -14.80
C MET A 71 -6.64 -5.92 -13.70
N ARG A 72 -6.88 -5.08 -12.68
CA ARG A 72 -7.70 -5.45 -11.50
C ARG A 72 -9.19 -5.54 -11.82
N HIS A 73 -9.67 -4.75 -12.77
CA HIS A 73 -11.09 -4.66 -13.14
C HIS A 73 -11.33 -5.08 -14.59
N GLN A 74 -10.48 -5.96 -15.12
CA GLN A 74 -10.59 -6.44 -16.49
C GLN A 74 -11.95 -7.13 -16.69
N GLY A 75 -12.79 -6.54 -17.55
CA GLY A 75 -14.14 -7.04 -17.86
C GLY A 75 -15.29 -6.20 -17.27
N ASP A 76 -15.01 -5.23 -16.40
CA ASP A 76 -16.01 -4.27 -15.87
C ASP A 76 -15.58 -2.83 -16.20
N ASN A 77 -15.83 -2.43 -17.45
CA ASN A 77 -15.44 -1.11 -17.95
C ASN A 77 -16.19 0.02 -17.24
N GLU A 78 -17.47 -0.16 -16.89
CA GLU A 78 -18.26 0.86 -16.22
C GLU A 78 -17.69 1.18 -14.83
N PHE A 79 -17.35 0.14 -14.05
CA PHE A 79 -16.74 0.37 -12.74
C PHE A 79 -15.31 0.92 -12.85
N ALA A 80 -14.52 0.46 -13.83
CA ALA A 80 -13.19 1.02 -14.08
C ALA A 80 -13.23 2.52 -14.41
N GLU A 81 -14.20 2.95 -15.22
CA GLU A 81 -14.44 4.37 -15.53
C GLU A 81 -14.79 5.17 -14.27
N VAL A 82 -15.67 4.65 -13.42
CA VAL A 82 -16.02 5.29 -12.13
C VAL A 82 -14.78 5.48 -11.27
N LEU A 83 -13.93 4.46 -11.13
CA LEU A 83 -12.73 4.52 -10.31
C LEU A 83 -11.67 5.48 -10.89
N ASN A 84 -11.51 5.51 -12.21
CA ASN A 84 -10.58 6.44 -12.87
C ASN A 84 -11.05 7.89 -12.73
N ALA A 85 -12.36 8.16 -12.88
CA ALA A 85 -12.92 9.48 -12.65
C ALA A 85 -12.77 9.93 -11.19
N LEU A 86 -12.97 9.01 -10.24
CA LEU A 86 -12.75 9.29 -8.82
C LEU A 86 -11.28 9.61 -8.52
N ARG A 87 -10.34 8.88 -9.15
CA ARG A 87 -8.89 9.04 -8.97
C ARG A 87 -8.40 10.44 -9.33
N VAL A 88 -8.98 11.07 -10.34
CA VAL A 88 -8.59 12.41 -10.82
C VAL A 88 -9.58 13.51 -10.43
N GLU A 89 -10.55 13.19 -9.55
CA GLU A 89 -11.59 14.11 -9.07
C GLU A 89 -12.55 14.64 -10.17
N GLU A 90 -12.71 13.91 -11.28
CA GLU A 90 -13.58 14.27 -12.41
C GLU A 90 -14.91 13.47 -12.41
N MET A 91 -15.54 13.38 -11.24
CA MET A 91 -16.79 12.62 -11.08
C MET A 91 -18.00 13.34 -11.69
N GLU A 92 -18.68 12.66 -12.62
CA GLU A 92 -19.92 13.12 -13.24
C GLU A 92 -21.16 12.44 -12.65
N GLN A 93 -22.35 12.99 -12.97
CA GLN A 93 -23.63 12.43 -12.52
C GLN A 93 -23.82 10.95 -12.91
N ARG A 94 -23.33 10.55 -14.09
CA ARG A 94 -23.38 9.14 -14.51
C ARG A 94 -22.57 8.23 -13.60
N HIS A 95 -21.38 8.65 -13.17
CA HIS A 95 -20.52 7.89 -12.27
C HIS A 95 -21.14 7.78 -10.88
N MET A 96 -21.69 8.89 -10.37
CA MET A 96 -22.39 8.92 -9.08
C MET A 96 -23.59 7.98 -9.06
N ARG A 97 -24.36 7.90 -10.16
CA ARG A 97 -25.51 6.98 -10.25
C ARG A 97 -25.09 5.52 -10.08
N VAL A 98 -23.94 5.11 -10.66
CA VAL A 98 -23.39 3.76 -10.47
C VAL A 98 -23.11 3.50 -9.00
N LEU A 99 -22.45 4.44 -8.31
CA LEU A 99 -22.14 4.31 -6.88
C LEU A 99 -23.40 4.27 -6.00
N LEU A 100 -24.37 5.14 -6.26
CA LEU A 100 -25.62 5.21 -5.50
C LEU A 100 -26.45 3.92 -5.62
N ASN A 101 -26.44 3.27 -6.79
CA ASN A 101 -27.08 1.98 -6.99
C ASN A 101 -26.44 0.83 -6.17
N LYS A 102 -25.27 1.05 -5.57
CA LYS A 102 -24.57 0.07 -4.72
C LYS A 102 -24.78 0.33 -3.22
N VAL A 103 -25.51 1.39 -2.86
CA VAL A 103 -25.85 1.68 -1.46
C VAL A 103 -26.86 0.65 -0.99
N CYS A 104 -26.49 -0.14 0.01
CA CYS A 104 -27.33 -1.12 0.66
C CYS A 104 -27.92 -0.53 1.94
N ASN A 105 -29.19 -0.80 2.22
CA ASN A 105 -29.79 -0.50 3.51
C ASN A 105 -29.43 -1.60 4.53
N ASN A 106 -29.66 -1.33 5.82
CA ASN A 106 -29.38 -2.32 6.87
C ASN A 106 -30.16 -3.63 6.68
N ASP A 107 -31.35 -3.56 6.09
CA ASP A 107 -32.19 -4.73 5.79
C ASP A 107 -31.63 -5.57 4.62
N ASP A 108 -30.75 -5.00 3.81
CA ASP A 108 -30.07 -5.66 2.68
C ASP A 108 -28.79 -6.39 3.12
N ILE A 109 -28.40 -6.31 4.40
CA ILE A 109 -27.22 -6.99 4.93
C ILE A 109 -27.51 -8.48 5.07
N ASN A 110 -27.28 -9.21 3.99
CA ASN A 110 -27.43 -10.65 3.90
C ASN A 110 -26.26 -11.28 3.12
N GLY A 111 -26.21 -12.61 3.08
CA GLY A 111 -25.23 -13.35 2.29
C GLY A 111 -23.79 -12.93 2.59
N GLU A 112 -23.09 -12.44 1.57
CA GLU A 112 -21.69 -12.02 1.65
C GLU A 112 -21.48 -10.69 2.40
N LEU A 113 -22.53 -9.89 2.60
CA LEU A 113 -22.47 -8.62 3.34
C LEU A 113 -22.58 -8.80 4.86
N LEU A 114 -22.82 -10.03 5.33
CA LEU A 114 -22.92 -10.35 6.76
C LEU A 114 -21.69 -9.89 7.53
N ILE A 115 -21.88 -9.57 8.81
CA ILE A 115 -20.82 -9.05 9.70
C ILE A 115 -19.58 -9.93 9.75
N GLU A 116 -19.78 -11.25 9.62
CA GLU A 116 -18.74 -12.27 9.69
C GLU A 116 -18.06 -12.60 8.35
N LYS A 117 -18.51 -12.01 7.24
CA LYS A 117 -18.02 -12.33 5.90
C LYS A 117 -17.41 -11.14 5.15
N ALA A 118 -18.05 -9.98 5.21
CA ALA A 118 -17.59 -8.82 4.45
C ALA A 118 -16.41 -8.10 5.12
N LEU A 119 -15.38 -7.81 4.32
CA LEU A 119 -14.38 -6.80 4.67
C LEU A 119 -15.04 -5.42 4.64
N ARG A 120 -14.84 -4.64 5.71
CA ARG A 120 -15.33 -3.26 5.79
C ARG A 120 -14.18 -2.29 5.94
N ILE A 121 -14.22 -1.22 5.15
CA ILE A 121 -13.26 -0.12 5.17
C ILE A 121 -13.94 1.08 5.83
N TYR A 122 -13.26 1.71 6.77
CA TYR A 122 -13.76 2.87 7.51
C TYR A 122 -12.75 4.02 7.44
N PRO A 123 -13.22 5.28 7.49
CA PRO A 123 -12.33 6.43 7.47
C PRO A 123 -11.56 6.64 8.77
N THR A 124 -11.98 6.08 9.91
CA THR A 124 -11.28 6.24 11.20
C THR A 124 -11.00 4.94 11.94
N ASN A 125 -9.88 4.92 12.67
CA ASN A 125 -9.51 3.79 13.53
C ASN A 125 -10.52 3.52 14.65
N ASP A 126 -11.22 4.55 15.13
CA ASP A 126 -12.28 4.38 16.12
C ASP A 126 -13.46 3.59 15.55
N GLN A 127 -13.84 3.85 14.29
CA GLN A 127 -14.87 3.08 13.61
C GLN A 127 -14.40 1.65 13.32
N VAL A 128 -13.15 1.47 12.89
CA VAL A 128 -12.53 0.15 12.74
C VAL A 128 -12.57 -0.62 14.05
N THR A 129 -12.18 0.00 15.16
CA THR A 129 -12.17 -0.63 16.49
C THR A 129 -13.58 -1.04 16.92
N LYS A 130 -14.55 -0.13 16.82
CA LYS A 130 -15.97 -0.43 17.12
C LYS A 130 -16.50 -1.59 16.28
N HIS A 131 -16.17 -1.62 14.99
CA HIS A 131 -16.59 -2.69 14.10
C HIS A 131 -15.94 -4.02 14.46
N ASN A 132 -14.63 -4.04 14.65
CA ASN A 132 -13.88 -5.24 15.01
C ASN A 132 -14.35 -5.81 16.35
N ASP A 133 -14.66 -4.96 17.34
CA ASP A 133 -15.24 -5.41 18.60
C ASP A 133 -16.61 -6.05 18.41
N ALA A 134 -17.46 -5.50 17.53
CA ALA A 134 -18.75 -6.08 17.19
C ALA A 134 -18.61 -7.46 16.53
N VAL A 135 -17.66 -7.61 15.59
CA VAL A 135 -17.32 -8.90 14.95
C VAL A 135 -16.85 -9.94 15.99
N LEU A 136 -15.94 -9.55 16.90
CA LEU A 136 -15.47 -10.44 17.96
C LEU A 136 -16.60 -10.86 18.91
N GLN A 137 -17.48 -9.93 19.30
CA GLN A 137 -18.64 -10.25 20.12
C GLN A 137 -19.60 -11.21 19.42
N HIS A 138 -19.81 -11.04 18.12
CA HIS A 138 -20.64 -11.94 17.32
C HIS A 138 -20.12 -13.39 17.36
N PHE A 139 -18.83 -13.60 17.13
CA PHE A 139 -18.22 -14.93 17.23
C PHE A 139 -18.24 -15.51 18.65
N ARG A 140 -18.07 -14.67 19.69
CA ARG A 140 -18.23 -15.10 21.09
C ARG A 140 -19.64 -15.60 21.38
N ARG A 141 -20.68 -14.90 20.90
CA ARG A 141 -22.09 -15.34 21.05
C ARG A 141 -22.35 -16.69 20.38
N LYS A 142 -21.68 -16.96 19.25
CA LYS A 142 -21.71 -18.25 18.56
C LYS A 142 -20.84 -19.34 19.21
N ARG A 143 -20.19 -19.06 20.35
CA ARG A 143 -19.28 -19.99 21.07
C ARG A 143 -18.13 -20.51 20.21
N ILE A 144 -17.66 -19.71 19.26
CA ILE A 144 -16.50 -20.04 18.43
C ILE A 144 -15.22 -19.71 19.22
N ALA A 145 -14.24 -20.60 19.19
CA ALA A 145 -12.95 -20.39 19.85
C ALA A 145 -12.20 -19.23 19.18
N ILE A 146 -11.74 -18.26 19.98
CA ILE A 146 -10.99 -17.09 19.51
C ILE A 146 -9.59 -17.16 20.10
N SER A 147 -8.58 -17.26 19.24
CA SER A 147 -7.17 -17.25 19.61
C SER A 147 -6.54 -15.91 19.25
N ARG A 148 -5.71 -15.38 20.14
CA ARG A 148 -4.90 -14.20 19.86
C ARG A 148 -3.52 -14.65 19.40
N ILE A 149 -3.22 -14.42 18.13
CA ILE A 149 -1.88 -14.58 17.57
C ILE A 149 -1.19 -13.22 17.65
N LYS A 150 -0.02 -13.15 18.28
CA LYS A 150 0.78 -11.92 18.31
C LYS A 150 1.61 -11.86 17.01
N ALA A 151 1.55 -10.74 16.30
CA ALA A 151 2.50 -10.48 15.23
C ALA A 151 3.92 -10.36 15.83
N GLN A 152 4.90 -10.96 15.15
CA GLN A 152 6.32 -10.82 15.45
C GLN A 152 7.02 -10.46 14.14
N ASP A 153 7.64 -9.29 14.10
CA ASP A 153 8.47 -8.89 12.96
C ASP A 153 9.83 -9.58 13.08
N GLN A 154 10.20 -10.39 12.10
CA GLN A 154 11.56 -10.91 11.99
C GLN A 154 12.38 -9.93 11.14
N LEU A 155 13.28 -9.20 11.79
CA LEU A 155 14.35 -8.50 11.09
C LEU A 155 15.35 -9.54 10.58
N VAL A 156 15.25 -9.92 9.31
CA VAL A 156 16.32 -10.66 8.66
C VAL A 156 17.46 -9.68 8.44
N ASP A 157 18.49 -9.78 9.27
CA ASP A 157 19.70 -8.96 9.22
C ASP A 157 20.27 -8.93 7.78
N ALA A 158 20.09 -7.80 7.10
CA ALA A 158 20.71 -7.51 5.80
C ALA A 158 22.22 -7.21 5.92
N THR A 159 22.79 -7.30 7.14
CA THR A 159 24.23 -7.10 7.42
C THR A 159 25.12 -8.27 6.98
N ARG A 160 24.60 -9.29 6.29
CA ARG A 160 25.40 -10.42 5.78
C ARG A 160 26.26 -10.12 4.55
N THR A 161 26.36 -8.88 4.09
CA THR A 161 27.10 -8.53 2.86
C THR A 161 28.27 -7.59 3.11
N ARG A 162 29.19 -7.95 4.02
CA ARG A 162 30.56 -7.38 3.97
C ARG A 162 31.66 -8.37 3.64
N ASN A 163 31.41 -9.68 3.71
CA ASN A 163 32.43 -10.69 3.40
C ASN A 163 31.82 -11.92 2.72
N MET A 164 31.43 -11.83 1.45
CA MET A 164 31.21 -13.03 0.63
C MET A 164 31.53 -12.79 -0.83
N GLY A 165 32.72 -13.26 -1.25
CA GLY A 165 32.90 -13.68 -2.63
C GLY A 165 31.90 -14.80 -2.94
N ALA A 166 31.23 -14.68 -4.08
CA ALA A 166 30.33 -15.67 -4.67
C ALA A 166 29.18 -16.16 -3.74
N LEU A 167 28.22 -15.28 -3.46
CA LEU A 167 26.88 -15.72 -3.06
C LEU A 167 26.09 -16.10 -4.33
N ASP A 168 25.80 -17.39 -4.47
CA ASP A 168 24.91 -17.95 -5.48
C ASP A 168 23.48 -17.44 -5.23
N MET A 169 23.02 -16.52 -6.08
CA MET A 169 21.68 -15.89 -5.99
C MET A 169 20.53 -16.92 -6.00
N SER A 170 20.75 -18.12 -6.55
CA SER A 170 19.74 -19.19 -6.55
C SER A 170 19.39 -19.71 -5.14
N LYS A 171 20.24 -19.45 -4.14
CA LYS A 171 20.01 -19.82 -2.73
C LYS A 171 19.28 -18.75 -1.93
N ILE A 172 19.23 -17.52 -2.45
CA ILE A 172 18.65 -16.36 -1.76
C ILE A 172 17.25 -16.07 -2.29
N ILE A 173 17.06 -16.20 -3.60
CA ILE A 173 15.77 -16.00 -4.26
C ILE A 173 14.97 -17.30 -4.12
N PRO A 174 13.82 -17.30 -3.41
CA PRO A 174 12.97 -18.47 -3.43
C PRO A 174 12.51 -18.75 -4.86
N THR A 175 12.82 -19.94 -5.37
CA THR A 175 12.42 -20.39 -6.72
C THR A 175 10.91 -20.67 -6.84
N ASP A 176 10.20 -20.61 -5.71
CA ASP A 176 8.77 -20.83 -5.62
C ASP A 176 8.02 -19.51 -5.76
N ILE A 177 7.36 -19.36 -6.91
CA ILE A 177 6.59 -18.20 -7.33
C ILE A 177 5.35 -18.00 -6.42
N ASN A 178 4.97 -19.00 -5.63
CA ASN A 178 3.77 -19.00 -4.79
C ASN A 178 4.02 -18.72 -3.29
N LYS A 179 5.23 -18.29 -2.90
CA LYS A 179 5.54 -18.03 -1.47
C LYS A 179 4.85 -16.82 -0.83
N THR A 180 4.08 -16.05 -1.60
CA THR A 180 3.12 -15.09 -1.03
C THR A 180 1.74 -15.72 -0.95
N GLY A 181 1.51 -16.52 0.10
CA GLY A 181 0.17 -16.91 0.53
C GLY A 181 -0.10 -18.41 0.53
N VAL A 182 0.18 -19.06 1.66
CA VAL A 182 -0.54 -20.27 2.06
C VAL A 182 -0.90 -20.13 3.54
N PHE A 183 -2.17 -19.82 3.80
CA PHE A 183 -2.77 -20.09 5.10
C PHE A 183 -2.75 -21.61 5.29
N LEU A 184 -1.95 -22.10 6.23
CA LEU A 184 -1.96 -23.51 6.61
C LEU A 184 -3.27 -23.82 7.33
N GLN A 185 -4.14 -24.56 6.65
CA GLN A 185 -5.16 -25.37 7.29
C GLN A 185 -4.48 -26.49 8.07
N ASN A 186 -4.93 -26.69 9.31
CA ASN A 186 -5.12 -27.99 9.94
C ASN A 186 -6.40 -27.90 10.79
#